data_AF-A0A7W7YPC3-F1
#
_entry.id   AF-A0A7W7YPC3-F1
#
_cell.length_a   1.000
_cell.length_b   1.000
_cell.length_c   1.000
_cell.angle_alpha   90.00
_cell.angle_beta   90.00
_cell.angle_gamma   90.00
#
_symmetry.space_group_name_H-M   'P 1'
#
loop_
_entity.id
_entity.type
_entity.pdbx_description
1 polymer ?
#
loop_
_entity_poly.entity_id
_entity_poly.type
_entity_poly.pdbx_seq_one_letter_code
_entity_poly.pdbx_strand_id
1 'polypeptide(L)'
;MSEVYVSKRWWVSPLLFTATLITATVIVCKVSDTAREVLAKAVMMVAGALATPFILESSIAIVGLVVVVAINQWRLQKEGDGWVYLAKTEPDAALDFKARLAIAEGYLELGLAKEALDHLNMLSAEEQKNPQVKAVRQRAEKL
;
A
#
# COMPACT_ATOMS: atom_id res chain seq x y z
N MET A 1 -2.83 11.26 34.19
CA MET A 1 -2.01 11.94 33.15
C MET A 1 -2.18 13.44 33.37
N SER A 2 -1.14 14.12 33.86
CA SER A 2 -1.17 15.58 34.02
C SER A 2 -1.02 16.23 32.65
N GLU A 3 -1.97 17.08 32.26
CA GLU A 3 -1.88 17.87 31.03
C GLU A 3 -0.65 18.76 31.08
N VAL A 4 0.26 18.61 30.11
CA VAL A 4 1.40 19.50 29.94
C VAL A 4 0.87 20.81 29.38
N TYR A 5 0.80 21.83 30.24
CA TYR A 5 0.32 23.16 29.85
C TYR A 5 1.36 23.84 28.95
N VAL A 6 1.16 23.81 27.63
CA VAL A 6 2.03 24.49 26.66
C VAL A 6 1.64 25.97 26.60
N SER A 7 2.55 26.85 27.02
CA SER A 7 2.29 28.29 26.99
C SER A 7 2.05 28.80 25.56
N LYS A 8 1.13 29.76 25.40
CA LYS A 8 0.77 30.38 24.10
C LYS A 8 1.97 30.99 23.33
N ARG A 9 3.10 31.19 24.00
CA ARG A 9 4.33 31.81 23.45
C ARG A 9 5.54 30.86 23.46
N TRP A 10 5.31 29.55 23.47
CA TRP A 10 6.38 28.54 23.48
C TRP A 10 7.40 28.69 22.33
N TRP A 11 6.99 29.30 21.21
CA TRP A 11 7.85 29.56 20.03
C TRP A 11 8.79 30.77 20.19
N VAL A 12 8.56 31.65 21.16
CA VAL A 12 9.36 32.88 21.33
C VAL A 12 10.76 32.56 21.84
N SER A 13 10.88 31.67 22.81
CA SER A 13 12.17 31.26 23.38
C SER A 13 13.13 30.65 22.33
N PRO A 14 12.74 29.65 21.51
CA PRO A 14 13.63 29.12 20.48
C PRO A 14 13.94 30.17 19.41
N LEU A 15 13.00 31.06 19.08
CA LEU A 15 13.23 32.11 18.09
C LEU A 15 14.23 33.17 18.57
N LEU A 16 14.17 33.59 19.83
CA LEU A 16 15.16 34.50 20.41
C LEU A 16 16.53 33.83 20.45
N PHE A 17 16.59 32.57 20.88
CA PHE A 17 17.86 31.84 20.94
C PHE A 17 18.52 31.71 19.57
N THR A 18 17.76 31.37 18.52
CA THR A 18 18.29 31.27 17.15
C THR A 18 18.72 32.63 16.62
N ALA A 19 17.93 33.69 16.84
CA ALA A 19 18.28 35.03 16.41
C ALA A 19 19.58 35.53 17.09
N THR A 20 19.72 35.29 18.39
CA THR A 20 20.94 35.66 19.14
C THR A 20 22.14 34.86 18.63
N LEU A 21 21.99 33.56 18.40
CA LEU A 21 23.07 32.71 17.90
C LEU A 21 23.55 33.15 16.49
N ILE A 22 22.62 33.46 15.59
CA ILE A 22 22.94 33.97 14.26
C ILE A 22 23.69 35.30 14.38
N THR A 23 23.17 36.23 15.18
CA THR A 23 23.78 37.56 15.34
C THR A 23 25.19 37.46 15.91
N ALA A 24 25.38 36.65 16.95
CA ALA A 24 26.68 36.39 17.55
C ALA A 24 27.66 35.78 16.54
N THR A 25 27.21 34.79 15.76
CA THR A 25 28.03 34.15 14.72
C THR A 25 28.47 35.16 13.65
N VAL A 26 27.56 36.03 13.19
CA VAL A 26 27.86 37.09 12.22
C VAL A 26 28.89 38.07 12.76
N ILE A 27 28.74 38.52 14.02
CA ILE A 27 29.69 39.42 14.68
C ILE A 27 31.09 38.78 14.75
N VAL A 28 31.17 37.53 15.21
CA VAL A 28 32.44 36.79 15.32
C VAL A 28 33.11 36.64 13.96
N CYS A 29 32.36 36.36 12.89
CA CYS A 29 32.90 36.25 11.53
C CYS A 29 33.37 37.59 10.94
N LYS A 30 32.87 38.72 11.45
CA LYS A 30 33.29 40.06 11.04
C LYS A 30 34.55 40.52 11.78
N VAL A 31 34.72 40.08 13.03
CA VAL A 31 35.81 40.53 13.91
C VAL A 31 37.04 39.62 13.83
N SER A 32 36.86 38.32 13.55
CA SER A 32 37.95 37.34 13.50
C SER A 32 38.06 36.67 12.13
N ASP A 33 39.19 36.89 11.45
CA ASP A 33 39.50 36.21 10.20
C ASP A 33 39.63 34.69 10.38
N THR A 34 40.23 34.25 11.50
CA THR A 34 40.34 32.82 11.84
C THR A 34 38.97 32.17 12.00
N ALA A 35 38.04 32.83 12.69
CA ALA A 35 36.68 32.29 12.85
C ALA A 35 35.94 32.17 11.52
N ARG A 36 36.12 33.15 10.62
CA ARG A 36 35.56 33.11 9.27
C ARG A 36 36.12 31.94 8.46
N GLU A 37 37.43 31.70 8.51
CA GLU A 37 38.06 30.59 7.81
C GLU A 37 37.61 29.22 8.33
N VAL A 38 37.54 29.06 9.66
CA VAL A 38 37.06 27.83 10.29
C VAL A 38 35.60 27.57 9.92
N LEU A 39 34.75 28.59 9.97
CA LEU A 39 33.35 28.46 9.57
C LEU A 39 33.23 28.09 8.10
N ALA A 40 33.99 28.73 7.21
CA ALA A 40 33.98 28.41 5.79
C ALA A 40 34.41 26.96 5.53
N LYS A 41 35.47 26.47 6.19
CA LYS A 41 35.91 25.08 6.09
C LYS A 41 34.85 24.11 6.60
N ALA A 42 34.22 24.42 7.74
CA ALA A 42 33.15 23.59 8.30
C ALA A 42 31.94 23.52 7.36
N VAL A 43 31.50 24.65 6.81
CA VAL A 43 30.39 24.70 5.84
C VAL A 43 30.72 23.91 4.58
N MET A 44 31.92 24.09 4.02
CA MET A 44 32.35 23.36 2.82
C MET A 44 32.47 21.87 3.08
N MET A 45 32.93 21.45 4.26
CA MET A 45 32.98 20.05 4.65
C MET A 45 31.58 19.42 4.73
N VAL A 46 30.63 20.11 5.38
CA VAL A 46 29.24 19.65 5.47
C VAL A 46 28.59 19.61 4.09
N ALA A 47 28.77 20.65 3.28
CA ALA A 47 28.26 20.70 1.92
C ALA A 47 28.84 19.56 1.05
N GLY A 48 30.14 19.30 1.17
CA GLY A 48 30.79 18.17 0.49
C GLY A 48 30.24 16.81 0.92
N ALA A 49 29.99 16.62 2.22
CA ALA A 49 29.36 15.41 2.73
C ALA A 49 27.94 15.24 2.19
N LEU A 50 27.11 16.28 2.23
CA LEU A 50 25.72 16.25 1.73
C LEU A 50 25.65 16.09 0.20
N ALA A 51 26.66 16.55 -0.53
CA ALA A 51 26.77 16.39 -1.98
C ALA A 51 27.29 15.01 -2.41
N THR A 52 27.57 14.10 -1.47
CA THR A 52 27.95 12.73 -1.84
C THR A 52 26.83 12.05 -2.62
N PRO A 53 27.13 11.24 -3.66
CA PRO A 53 26.12 10.59 -4.48
C PRO A 53 25.11 9.79 -3.66
N PHE A 54 25.57 9.06 -2.64
CA PHE A 54 24.71 8.29 -1.75
C PHE A 54 23.67 9.14 -1.00
N ILE A 55 24.07 10.31 -0.47
CA ILE A 55 23.13 11.19 0.26
C ILE A 55 22.13 11.81 -0.70
N LEU A 56 22.56 12.24 -1.88
CA LEU A 56 21.67 12.79 -2.90
C LEU A 56 20.66 11.75 -3.41
N GLU A 57 21.12 10.55 -3.75
CA GLU A 57 20.26 9.44 -4.18
C GLU A 57 19.26 9.05 -3.10
N SER A 58 19.73 8.89 -1.85
CA SER A 58 18.85 8.57 -0.72
C SER A 58 17.81 9.66 -0.47
N SER A 59 18.19 10.94 -0.60
CA SER A 59 17.28 12.07 -0.44
C SER A 59 16.19 12.06 -1.51
N ILE A 60 16.58 11.85 -2.78
CA ILE A 60 15.62 11.74 -3.89
C ILE A 60 14.71 10.53 -3.70
N ALA A 61 15.24 9.38 -3.27
CA ALA A 61 14.46 8.17 -3.02
C ALA A 61 13.43 8.40 -1.90
N ILE A 62 13.84 9.04 -0.79
CA ILE A 62 12.93 9.36 0.32
C ILE A 62 11.84 10.34 -0.13
N VAL A 63 12.20 11.40 -0.87
CA VAL A 63 11.23 12.36 -1.39
C VAL A 63 10.26 11.68 -2.35
N GLY A 64 10.76 10.85 -3.27
CA GLY A 64 9.94 10.06 -4.18
C GLY A 64 8.97 9.15 -3.44
N LEU A 65 9.43 8.47 -2.39
CA LEU A 65 8.58 7.63 -1.54
C LEU A 65 7.49 8.45 -0.84
N VAL A 66 7.84 9.60 -0.26
CA VAL A 66 6.87 10.50 0.40
C VAL A 66 5.80 10.95 -0.60
N VAL A 67 6.19 11.31 -1.82
CA VAL A 67 5.25 11.71 -2.89
C VAL A 67 4.32 10.57 -3.24
N VAL A 68 4.83 9.35 -3.45
CA VAL A 68 4.01 8.18 -3.76
C VAL A 68 3.02 7.88 -2.64
N VAL A 69 3.47 7.91 -1.38
CA VAL A 69 2.60 7.69 -0.22
C VAL A 69 1.53 8.78 -0.13
N ALA A 70 1.89 10.04 -0.33
CA ALA A 70 0.95 11.16 -0.30
C ALA A 70 -0.13 11.04 -1.39
N ILE A 71 0.26 10.69 -2.62
CA ILE A 71 -0.67 10.44 -3.72
C ILE A 71 -1.56 9.25 -3.40
N ASN A 72 -1.00 8.16 -2.86
CA ASN A 72 -1.76 6.98 -2.51
C ASN A 72 -2.80 7.29 -1.41
N GLN A 73 -2.41 8.03 -0.37
CA GLN A 73 -3.35 8.46 0.67
C GLN A 73 -4.44 9.37 0.11
N TRP A 74 -4.09 10.30 -0.77
CA TRP A 74 -5.08 11.15 -1.44
C TRP A 74 -6.07 10.32 -2.26
N ARG A 75 -5.57 9.32 -2.99
CA ARG A 75 -6.40 8.39 -3.75
C ARG A 75 -7.33 7.57 -2.86
N LEU A 76 -6.81 6.99 -1.77
CA LEU A 76 -7.60 6.24 -0.78
C LEU A 76 -8.68 7.09 -0.12
N GLN A 77 -8.39 8.37 0.18
CA GLN A 77 -9.38 9.29 0.72
C GLN A 77 -10.51 9.61 -0.26
N LYS A 78 -10.20 9.63 -1.57
CA LYS A 78 -11.17 9.96 -2.62
C LYS A 78 -12.00 8.75 -3.08
N GLU A 79 -11.35 7.62 -3.29
CA GLU A 79 -11.94 6.41 -3.90
C GLU A 79 -12.36 5.37 -2.86
N GLY A 80 -11.96 5.56 -1.60
CA GLY A 80 -12.13 4.56 -0.56
C GLY A 80 -11.08 3.45 -0.63
N ASP A 81 -11.20 2.49 0.28
CA ASP A 81 -10.18 1.45 0.49
C ASP A 81 -10.09 0.46 -0.70
N GLY A 82 -11.10 0.40 -1.57
CA GLY A 82 -11.09 -0.40 -2.80
C GLY A 82 -11.02 -1.93 -2.59
N TRP A 83 -10.93 -2.40 -1.34
CA TRP A 83 -10.92 -3.83 -1.05
C TRP A 83 -12.32 -4.43 -1.20
N VAL A 84 -12.36 -5.59 -1.84
CA VAL A 84 -13.52 -6.47 -1.80
C VAL A 84 -13.41 -7.30 -0.53
N TYR A 85 -14.30 -7.06 0.43
CA TYR A 85 -14.44 -7.93 1.58
C TYR A 85 -14.95 -9.29 1.10
N LEU A 86 -14.09 -10.30 1.12
CA LEU A 86 -14.50 -11.68 0.93
C LEU A 86 -15.40 -12.05 2.12
N ALA A 87 -16.68 -12.27 1.83
CA ALA A 87 -17.64 -12.66 2.85
C ALA A 87 -17.16 -13.96 3.54
N LYS A 88 -17.01 -13.89 4.86
CA LYS A 88 -16.56 -15.00 5.72
C LYS A 88 -17.70 -15.94 6.11
N THR A 89 -18.85 -15.82 5.46
CA THR A 89 -19.98 -16.75 5.62
C THR A 89 -19.63 -18.08 5.01
N GLU A 90 -19.95 -19.16 5.72
CA GLU A 90 -19.87 -20.52 5.17
C GLU A 90 -20.59 -20.54 3.81
N PRO A 91 -19.97 -21.12 2.77
CA PRO A 91 -20.57 -21.14 1.44
C PRO A 91 -21.94 -21.81 1.56
N ASP A 92 -22.98 -21.11 1.10
CA ASP A 92 -24.30 -21.71 0.96
C ASP A 92 -24.17 -22.91 0.03
N ALA A 93 -24.29 -24.12 0.61
CA ALA A 93 -24.10 -25.37 -0.11
C ALA A 93 -25.02 -25.47 -1.34
N ALA A 94 -26.19 -24.82 -1.31
CA ALA A 94 -27.09 -24.78 -2.45
C ALA A 94 -26.57 -23.87 -3.57
N LEU A 95 -25.99 -22.71 -3.22
CA LEU A 95 -25.36 -21.81 -4.19
C LEU A 95 -24.12 -22.46 -4.82
N ASP A 96 -23.32 -23.14 -4.02
CA ASP A 96 -22.09 -23.82 -4.44
C ASP A 96 -22.40 -25.04 -5.34
N PHE A 97 -23.45 -25.80 -5.03
CA PHE A 97 -23.96 -26.85 -5.93
C PHE A 97 -24.41 -26.27 -7.27
N LYS A 98 -25.18 -25.18 -7.26
CA LYS A 98 -25.69 -24.54 -8.48
C LYS A 98 -24.56 -23.98 -9.34
N ALA A 99 -23.54 -23.37 -8.73
CA ALA A 99 -22.36 -22.88 -9.43
C ALA A 99 -21.58 -24.02 -10.11
N ARG A 100 -21.36 -25.13 -9.39
CA ARG A 100 -20.69 -26.32 -9.92
C ARG A 100 -21.46 -26.98 -11.07
N LEU A 101 -22.79 -27.02 -10.99
CA LEU A 101 -23.64 -27.51 -12.08
C LEU A 101 -23.56 -26.59 -13.32
N ALA A 102 -23.63 -25.27 -13.12
CA ALA A 102 -23.54 -24.29 -14.22
C ALA A 102 -22.20 -24.36 -14.96
N ILE A 103 -21.10 -24.66 -14.25
CA ILE A 103 -19.79 -24.90 -14.87
C ILE A 103 -19.84 -26.12 -15.81
N ALA A 104 -20.43 -27.23 -15.36
CA ALA A 104 -20.57 -28.44 -16.19
C ALA A 104 -21.47 -28.21 -17.41
N GLU A 105 -22.54 -27.42 -17.27
CA GLU A 105 -23.38 -27.00 -18.39
C GLU A 105 -22.62 -26.12 -19.39
N GLY A 106 -21.83 -25.16 -18.90
CA GLY A 106 -20.98 -24.33 -19.76
C GLY A 106 -19.96 -25.14 -20.56
N TYR A 107 -19.36 -26.16 -19.97
CA TYR A 107 -18.48 -27.08 -20.72
C TYR A 107 -19.23 -27.82 -21.84
N LEU A 108 -20.49 -28.22 -21.62
CA LEU A 108 -21.30 -28.84 -22.67
C LEU A 108 -21.66 -27.88 -23.80
N GLU A 109 -21.97 -26.62 -23.48
CA GLU A 109 -22.22 -25.58 -24.48
C GLU A 109 -21.00 -25.33 -25.37
N LEU A 110 -19.79 -25.51 -24.81
CA LEU A 110 -18.52 -25.40 -25.53
C LEU A 110 -18.12 -26.71 -26.25
N GLY A 111 -18.92 -27.78 -26.16
CA GLY A 111 -18.61 -29.08 -26.77
C GLY A 111 -17.55 -29.91 -26.03
N LEU A 112 -17.21 -29.54 -24.79
CA LEU A 112 -16.21 -30.17 -23.94
C LEU A 112 -16.88 -31.22 -23.04
N ALA A 113 -17.37 -32.29 -23.64
CA ALA A 113 -18.17 -33.31 -22.95
C ALA A 113 -17.39 -34.07 -21.86
N LYS A 114 -16.09 -34.29 -22.07
CA LYS A 114 -15.24 -35.01 -21.12
C LYS A 114 -14.99 -34.20 -19.86
N GLU A 115 -14.69 -32.91 -20.01
CA GLU A 115 -14.48 -31.97 -18.92
C GLU A 115 -15.77 -31.75 -18.11
N ALA A 116 -16.92 -31.71 -18.79
CA ALA A 116 -18.22 -31.68 -18.13
C ALA A 116 -18.44 -32.94 -17.26
N LEU A 117 -18.13 -34.14 -17.77
CA LEU A 117 -18.26 -35.39 -17.00
C LEU A 117 -17.31 -35.43 -15.81
N ASP A 118 -16.06 -35.00 -15.99
CA ASP A 118 -15.07 -34.92 -14.90
C ASP A 118 -15.55 -33.98 -13.79
N HIS A 119 -16.14 -32.82 -14.15
CA HIS A 119 -16.73 -31.91 -13.18
C HIS A 119 -17.95 -32.50 -12.46
N LEU A 120 -18.82 -33.24 -13.15
CA LEU A 120 -19.97 -33.91 -12.52
C LEU A 120 -19.51 -35.05 -11.58
N ASN A 121 -18.37 -35.68 -11.84
CA ASN A 121 -17.80 -36.72 -10.98
C ASN A 121 -17.20 -36.17 -9.68
N MET A 122 -16.85 -34.88 -9.64
CA MET A 122 -16.38 -34.19 -8.43
C MET A 122 -17.51 -33.84 -7.45
N LEU A 123 -18.78 -33.94 -7.86
CA LEU A 123 -19.93 -33.74 -6.98
C LEU A 123 -20.03 -34.87 -5.94
N SER A 124 -20.54 -34.53 -4.76
CA SER A 124 -20.78 -35.51 -3.70
C SER A 124 -21.82 -36.56 -4.12
N ALA A 125 -21.81 -37.73 -3.45
CA ALA A 125 -22.73 -38.82 -3.77
C ALA A 125 -24.22 -38.44 -3.60
N GLU A 126 -24.52 -37.49 -2.72
CA GLU A 126 -25.87 -36.92 -2.53
C GLU A 126 -26.26 -36.03 -3.71
N GLU A 127 -25.37 -35.13 -4.13
CA GLU A 127 -25.56 -34.23 -5.27
C GLU A 127 -25.71 -34.99 -6.60
N GLN A 128 -24.98 -36.11 -6.78
CA GLN A 128 -25.08 -36.95 -7.98
C GLN A 128 -26.46 -37.62 -8.16
N LYS A 129 -27.23 -37.77 -7.08
CA LYS A 129 -28.61 -38.31 -7.16
C LYS A 129 -29.59 -37.28 -7.73
N ASN A 130 -29.23 -36.00 -7.75
CA ASN A 130 -30.09 -34.90 -8.19
C ASN A 130 -30.52 -35.11 -9.66
N PRO A 131 -31.81 -34.94 -9.98
CA PRO A 131 -32.32 -35.09 -11.35
C PRO A 131 -31.63 -34.17 -12.36
N GLN A 132 -31.20 -32.97 -11.95
CA GLN A 132 -30.51 -32.03 -12.84
C GLN A 132 -29.13 -32.56 -13.26
N VAL A 133 -28.34 -33.07 -12.32
CA VAL A 133 -27.02 -33.68 -12.60
C VAL A 133 -27.15 -34.85 -13.56
N LYS A 134 -28.19 -35.69 -13.38
CA LYS A 134 -28.46 -36.82 -14.29
C LYS A 134 -28.81 -36.34 -15.71
N ALA A 135 -29.59 -35.27 -15.84
CA ALA A 135 -29.93 -34.71 -17.15
C ALA A 135 -28.70 -34.14 -17.87
N VAL A 136 -27.83 -33.45 -17.15
CA VAL A 136 -26.56 -32.91 -17.69
C VAL A 136 -25.61 -34.05 -18.06
N ARG A 137 -25.47 -35.07 -17.20
CA ARG A 137 -24.65 -36.26 -17.50
C ARG A 137 -25.14 -37.01 -18.75
N GLN A 138 -26.45 -37.23 -18.88
CA GLN A 138 -27.02 -37.87 -20.07
C GLN A 138 -26.82 -37.05 -21.35
N ARG A 139 -26.75 -35.72 -21.26
CA ARG A 139 -26.42 -34.86 -22.39
C ARG A 139 -24.93 -34.98 -22.75
N ALA A 140 -24.06 -35.01 -21.75
CA ALA A 140 -22.62 -35.18 -21.93
C ALA A 140 -22.27 -36.53 -22.58
N GLU A 141 -22.95 -37.60 -22.19
CA GLU A 141 -22.74 -38.95 -22.75
C GLU A 141 -23.26 -39.12 -24.19
N LYS A 142 -24.04 -38.15 -24.71
CA LYS A 142 -24.61 -38.17 -26.06
C LYS A 142 -23.86 -37.33 -27.08
N LEU A 143 -22.91 -36.49 -26.62
CA LEU A 143 -22.04 -35.66 -27.45
C LEU A 143 -20.74 -36.41 -27.75
#